data_AF-A2BWY4-F1
#
_entry.id   AF-A2BWY4-F1
#
_cell.length_a   1.000
_cell.length_b   1.000
_cell.length_c   1.000
_cell.angle_alpha   90.00
_cell.angle_beta   90.00
_cell.angle_gamma   90.00
#
_symmetry.space_group_name_H-M   'P 1'
#
loop_
_entity.id
_entity.type
_entity.pdbx_description
1 polymer ?
#
loop_
_entity_poly.entity_id
_entity_poly.type
_entity_poly.pdbx_seq_one_letter_code
_entity_poly.pdbx_strand_id
1 'polypeptide(L)' 'MIENYKGWDITLTWDDNHSFTKNSSIKNTFNQKEKWKGVNLKGNSIYGASLKEIRHIIDYPKLHN' A
#
# COMPACT_ATOMS: atom_id res chain seq x y z
N MET A 1 -7.88 0.91 7.22
CA MET A 1 -8.51 -0.43 7.14
C MET A 1 -7.41 -1.44 6.83
N ILE A 2 -7.41 -2.57 7.53
CA ILE A 2 -6.40 -3.64 7.41
C ILE A 2 -7.10 -4.93 6.97
N GLU A 3 -6.58 -5.58 5.95
CA GLU A 3 -7.09 -6.85 5.40
C GLU A 3 -5.95 -7.84 5.25
N ASN A 4 -6.12 -9.07 5.79
CA ASN A 4 -5.20 -10.15 5.50
C ASN A 4 -5.67 -10.94 4.26
N TYR A 5 -4.83 -11.00 3.23
CA TYR A 5 -5.13 -11.71 1.99
C TYR A 5 -3.94 -12.57 1.56
N LYS A 6 -4.10 -13.90 1.60
CA LYS A 6 -3.06 -14.87 1.17
C LYS A 6 -1.68 -14.64 1.80
N GLY A 7 -1.64 -14.26 3.09
CA GLY A 7 -0.38 -13.97 3.80
C GLY A 7 0.22 -12.59 3.52
N TRP A 8 -0.53 -11.71 2.85
CA TRP A 8 -0.27 -10.29 2.75
C TRP A 8 -1.17 -9.52 3.69
N ASP A 9 -0.59 -8.59 4.42
CA ASP A 9 -1.30 -7.58 5.19
C ASP A 9 -1.49 -6.33 4.31
N ILE A 10 -2.73 -6.08 3.90
CA ILE A 10 -3.10 -4.98 3.02
C ILE A 10 -3.68 -3.85 3.85
N THR A 11 -2.99 -2.72 3.84
CA THR A 11 -3.39 -1.52 4.56
C THR A 11 -3.70 -0.40 3.57
N LEU A 12 -4.83 0.27 3.76
CA LEU A 12 -5.12 1.54 3.07
C LEU A 12 -4.18 2.62 3.64
N THR A 13 -3.28 3.13 2.80
CA THR A 13 -2.32 4.20 3.15
C THR A 13 -2.86 5.59 2.84
N TRP A 14 -4.17 5.71 2.58
CA TRP A 14 -4.84 7.01 2.55
C TRP A 14 -4.78 7.60 3.95
N ASP A 15 -3.72 8.34 4.20
CA ASP A 15 -3.65 9.28 5.30
C ASP A 15 -4.62 10.40 4.94
N ASP A 16 -5.74 10.43 5.64
CA ASP A 16 -6.59 11.61 5.63
C ASP A 16 -5.76 12.70 6.32
N ASN A 17 -5.06 13.49 5.51
CA ASN A 17 -4.24 14.64 5.91
C ASN A 17 -5.06 15.74 6.62
N HIS A 18 -6.18 15.43 7.27
CA HIS A 18 -6.85 16.35 8.16
C HIS A 18 -6.17 16.45 9.53
N SER A 19 -5.14 15.64 9.80
CA SER A 19 -4.36 15.70 11.05
C SER A 19 -2.84 15.71 10.84
N PHE A 20 -2.32 16.39 9.80
CA PHE A 20 -0.89 16.72 9.80
C PHE A 20 -0.62 17.89 10.74
N THR A 21 -0.47 17.53 12.00
CA THR A 21 0.34 18.25 12.98
C THR A 21 1.69 18.58 12.33
N LYS A 22 2.02 19.87 12.39
CA LYS A 22 3.34 20.44 12.14
C LYS A 22 4.46 19.50 12.62
N ASN A 23 5.23 18.94 11.69
CA ASN A 23 6.71 18.97 11.67
C ASN A 23 7.29 17.86 10.81
N SER A 24 8.41 18.20 10.16
CA SER A 24 9.39 17.31 9.55
C SER A 24 9.13 16.85 8.10
N SER A 25 9.68 17.61 7.17
CA SER A 25 10.66 17.19 6.14
C SER A 25 10.76 15.71 5.74
N ILE A 26 9.66 15.02 5.51
CA ILE A 26 9.66 13.77 4.75
C ILE A 26 8.89 14.05 3.47
N LYS A 27 9.59 14.63 2.50
CA LYS A 27 9.22 14.54 1.07
C LYS A 27 9.37 13.07 0.62
N ASN A 28 8.65 12.15 1.24
CA ASN A 28 8.26 10.96 0.51
C ASN A 28 7.11 11.44 -0.36
N THR A 29 7.40 11.59 -1.65
CA THR A 29 6.42 11.59 -2.71
C THR A 29 5.52 10.37 -2.52
N PHE A 30 4.53 10.49 -1.63
CA PHE A 30 3.34 9.68 -1.67
C PHE A 30 2.73 10.01 -3.02
N ASN A 31 3.03 9.17 -4.02
CA ASN A 31 2.28 9.16 -5.25
C ASN A 31 0.83 9.05 -4.81
N GLN A 32 0.05 10.14 -4.89
CA GLN A 32 -1.38 10.16 -4.52
C GLN A 32 -2.20 9.09 -5.27
N LYS A 33 -1.61 8.49 -6.30
CA LYS A 33 -2.12 7.35 -7.04
C LYS A 33 -2.09 6.06 -6.23
N GLU A 34 -1.13 5.82 -5.35
CA GLU A 34 -0.91 4.55 -4.64
C GLU A 34 -1.54 4.60 -3.24
N LYS A 35 -2.83 4.24 -3.17
CA LYS A 35 -3.66 4.35 -1.97
C LYS A 35 -3.59 3.12 -1.06
N TRP A 36 -3.10 2.00 -1.58
CA TRP A 36 -3.04 0.73 -0.86
C TRP A 36 -1.61 0.22 -0.84
N LYS A 37 -1.23 -0.33 0.32
CA LYS A 37 0.05 -1.00 0.53
C LYS A 37 -0.20 -2.43 1.03
N GLY A 38 0.36 -3.41 0.34
CA GLY A 38 0.43 -4.79 0.81
C GLY A 38 1.81 -5.10 1.37
N VAL A 39 1.91 -5.74 2.53
CA VAL A 39 3.17 -6.22 3.11
C VAL A 39 3.04 -7.71 3.44
N ASN A 40 3.96 -8.54 2.95
CA ASN A 40 3.96 -9.97 3.31
C ASN A 40 4.82 -10.27 4.53
N LEU A 41 4.72 -11.51 5.02
CA LEU A 41 5.53 -12.01 6.14
C LEU A 41 7.04 -12.00 5.89
N LYS A 42 7.49 -11.86 4.63
CA LYS A 42 8.91 -11.75 4.25
C LYS A 42 9.42 -10.30 4.27
N GLY A 43 8.54 -9.32 4.51
CA GLY A 43 8.87 -7.89 4.47
C GLY A 43 8.80 -7.27 3.07
N ASN A 44 8.36 -8.00 2.05
CA ASN A 44 8.15 -7.43 0.71
C ASN A 44 6.95 -6.50 0.75
N SER A 45 7.10 -5.32 0.16
CA SER A 45 6.03 -4.32 0.05
C SER A 45 5.59 -4.16 -1.40
N ILE A 46 4.28 -4.12 -1.63
CA ILE A 46 3.66 -3.78 -2.92
C ILE A 46 2.72 -2.59 -2.71
N TYR A 47 2.56 -1.80 -3.76
CA TYR A 47 1.76 -0.59 -3.76
C TYR A 47 0.81 -0.61 -4.94
N GLY A 48 -0.35 0.02 -4.79
CA GLY A 48 -1.37 0.01 -5.82
C GLY A 48 -2.45 1.04 -5.58
N ALA A 49 -3.15 1.41 -6.65
CA ALA A 49 -4.18 2.45 -6.57
C ALA A 49 -5.48 1.96 -5.94
N SER A 50 -5.72 0.65 -5.97
CA SER A 50 -6.93 0.03 -5.44
C SER A 50 -6.65 -1.31 -4.78
N LEU A 51 -7.54 -1.72 -3.86
CA LEU A 51 -7.49 -3.06 -3.24
C LEU A 51 -7.49 -4.18 -4.30
N LYS A 52 -8.27 -4.01 -5.37
CA LYS A 52 -8.35 -4.97 -6.48
C LYS A 52 -7.01 -5.12 -7.18
N GLU A 53 -6.28 -4.02 -7.38
CA GLU A 53 -4.96 -4.01 -8.01
C GLU A 53 -3.93 -4.72 -7.14
N ILE A 54 -3.88 -4.42 -5.83
CA ILE A 54 -3.02 -5.14 -4.88
C ILE A 54 -3.30 -6.64 -4.90
N ARG A 55 -4.58 -7.04 -4.83
CA ARG A 55 -4.96 -8.46 -4.90
C ARG A 55 -4.54 -9.09 -6.24
N HIS A 56 -4.64 -8.36 -7.34
CA HIS A 56 -4.22 -8.84 -8.65
C HIS A 56 -2.71 -9.08 -8.72
N ILE A 57 -1.90 -8.19 -8.16
CA ILE A 57 -0.44 -8.36 -8.04
C ILE A 57 -0.10 -9.58 -7.18
N ILE A 58 -0.85 -9.81 -6.08
CA ILE A 58 -0.67 -10.97 -5.20
C ILE A 58 -1.06 -12.28 -5.90
N ASP A 59 -2.17 -12.30 -6.63
CA ASP A 59 -2.64 -13.47 -7.37
C ASP A 59 -1.75 -13.81 -8.57
N TYR A 60 -1.18 -12.79 -9.21
CA TYR A 60 -0.41 -12.93 -10.45
C TYR A 60 0.97 -12.26 -10.40
N PRO A 61 1.88 -12.70 -9.51
CA PRO A 61 3.20 -12.08 -9.37
C PRO A 61 4.09 -12.23 -10.63
N LYS A 62 3.76 -13.15 -11.54
CA LYS A 62 4.52 -13.40 -12.79
C LYS A 62 4.19 -12.42 -13.93
N LEU A 63 3.11 -11.65 -13.82
CA LEU A 63 2.69 -10.68 -14.83
C LEU A 63 3.33 -9.30 -14.64
N HIS A 64 3.94 -9.06 -13.48
CA HIS A 64 4.67 -7.85 -13.14
C HIS A 64 6.16 -8.20 -13.00
N ASN A 65 6.84 -8.35 -14.15
CA ASN A 65 8.28 -8.58 -14.23
C ASN A 65 8.98 -7.35 -14.81
#